data_AF-A0A8J2MPP5-F1
#
_entry.id   AF-A0A8J2MPP5-F1
#
_cell.length_a   1.000
_cell.length_b   1.000
_cell.length_c   1.000
_cell.angle_alpha   90.00
_cell.angle_beta   90.00
_cell.angle_gamma   90.00
#
_symmetry.space_group_name_H-M   'P 1'
#
loop_
_entity.id
_entity.type
_entity.pdbx_description
1 polymer ?
#
loop_
_entity_poly.entity_id
_entity_poly.type
_entity_poly.pdbx_seq_one_letter_code
_entity_poly.pdbx_strand_id
1 'polypeptide(L)'
;MVSEGWQGDYYGAILTTMNIINQLMILSVTGYLFYLTGLIVSTLNIHIGLCTVGYVLLMSEALMVMTEENVWSRRFSRRGIHNIHWNLQLLGGAFSTAGVIVMFKSTENHFKSTHAILGITSIILMCILSFLGITVVYAVKLRSFIPPVISKFIHNFLGIASFLTGMLAQCYSYNKNWFIKNAGNEIRTLCIVFTA
;
A
#
# COMPACT_ATOMS: atom_id res chain seq x y z
N MET A 1 -0.37 40.17 -6.69
CA MET A 1 0.79 39.35 -7.09
C MET A 1 1.74 38.98 -5.93
N VAL A 2 1.72 39.64 -4.76
CA VAL A 2 2.52 39.22 -3.57
C VAL A 2 1.77 38.21 -2.68
N SER A 3 0.44 38.13 -2.79
CA SER A 3 -0.40 37.20 -2.01
C SER A 3 -0.34 35.74 -2.48
N GLU A 4 -0.02 35.50 -3.75
CA GLU A 4 0.07 34.15 -4.33
C GLU A 4 1.34 33.41 -3.87
N GLY A 5 2.43 34.14 -3.61
CA GLY A 5 3.69 33.55 -3.10
C GLY A 5 3.57 33.02 -1.68
N TRP A 6 2.94 33.79 -0.78
CA TRP A 6 2.73 33.34 0.61
C TRP A 6 1.73 32.18 0.70
N GLN A 7 0.63 32.20 -0.07
CA GLN A 7 -0.34 31.10 -0.08
C GLN A 7 0.26 29.79 -0.63
N GLY A 8 1.18 29.87 -1.60
CA GLY A 8 1.92 28.72 -2.12
C GLY A 8 2.84 28.07 -1.08
N ASP A 9 3.55 28.89 -0.30
CA ASP A 9 4.49 28.39 0.72
C ASP A 9 3.79 27.68 1.89
N TYR A 10 2.65 28.21 2.37
CA TYR A 10 1.88 27.57 3.43
C TYR A 10 1.26 26.25 2.97
N TYR A 11 0.77 26.20 1.74
CA TYR A 11 0.17 24.99 1.17
C TYR A 11 1.22 23.86 1.04
N GLY A 12 2.40 24.17 0.50
CA GLY A 12 3.51 23.22 0.40
C GLY A 12 3.99 22.74 1.79
N ALA A 13 4.05 23.64 2.77
CA ALA A 13 4.43 23.27 4.15
C ALA A 13 3.42 22.30 4.80
N ILE A 14 2.12 22.53 4.62
CA ILE A 14 1.06 21.64 5.12
C ILE A 14 1.18 20.26 4.47
N LEU A 15 1.31 20.19 3.14
CA LEU A 15 1.42 18.93 2.42
C LEU A 15 2.69 18.16 2.80
N THR A 16 3.82 18.85 2.95
CA THR A 16 5.08 18.25 3.42
C THR A 16 4.91 17.68 4.83
N THR A 17 4.24 18.41 5.72
CA THR A 17 3.97 17.96 7.09
C THR A 17 3.09 16.71 7.11
N MET A 18 2.01 16.70 6.32
CA MET A 18 1.14 15.53 6.15
C MET A 18 1.91 14.33 5.61
N ASN A 19 2.78 14.53 4.62
CA ASN A 19 3.64 13.49 4.08
C ASN A 19 4.54 12.89 5.18
N ILE A 20 5.22 13.72 5.99
CA ILE A 20 6.06 13.24 7.09
C ILE A 20 5.25 12.45 8.12
N ILE A 21 4.07 12.94 8.51
CA ILE A 21 3.18 12.24 9.44
C ILE A 21 2.80 10.85 8.89
N ASN A 22 2.42 10.78 7.62
CA ASN A 22 2.06 9.51 6.98
C ASN A 22 3.23 8.51 6.98
N GLN A 23 4.46 8.98 6.70
CA GLN A 23 5.64 8.11 6.77
C GLN A 23 5.89 7.58 8.17
N LEU A 24 5.74 8.43 9.20
CA LEU A 24 5.88 7.99 10.58
C LEU A 24 4.81 6.96 10.96
N MET A 25 3.57 7.13 10.51
CA MET A 25 2.49 6.16 10.74
C MET A 25 2.78 4.81 10.06
N ILE A 26 3.16 4.82 8.78
CA ILE A 26 3.53 3.62 8.01
C ILE A 26 4.69 2.87 8.69
N LEU A 27 5.75 3.58 9.06
CA LEU A 27 6.92 2.99 9.70
C LEU A 27 6.58 2.45 11.10
N SER A 28 5.73 3.14 11.85
CA SER A 28 5.31 2.71 13.19
C SER A 28 4.49 1.42 13.14
N VAL A 29 3.46 1.37 12.29
CA VAL A 29 2.62 0.18 12.11
C VAL A 29 3.47 -0.99 11.60
N THR A 30 4.30 -0.74 10.58
CA THR A 30 5.16 -1.78 10.00
C THR A 30 6.16 -2.32 11.00
N GLY A 31 6.90 -1.43 11.68
CA GLY A 31 7.93 -1.82 12.64
C GLY A 31 7.34 -2.63 13.79
N TYR A 32 6.18 -2.22 14.32
CA TYR A 32 5.53 -2.92 15.41
C TYR A 32 5.03 -4.32 15.00
N LEU A 33 4.34 -4.43 13.86
CA LEU A 33 3.85 -5.73 13.36
C LEU A 33 5.00 -6.67 12.96
N PHE A 34 6.05 -6.13 12.36
CA PHE A 34 7.24 -6.90 12.01
C PHE A 34 7.95 -7.41 13.27
N TYR A 35 8.06 -6.58 14.31
CA TYR A 35 8.56 -7.01 15.62
C TYR A 35 7.71 -8.14 16.20
N LEU A 36 6.39 -8.00 16.28
CA LEU A 36 5.50 -9.03 16.84
C LEU A 36 5.60 -10.36 16.08
N THR A 37 5.68 -10.31 14.76
CA THR A 37 5.75 -11.52 13.93
C THR A 37 7.13 -12.16 13.92
N GLY A 38 8.20 -11.39 14.16
CA GLY A 38 9.58 -11.88 14.21
C GLY A 38 9.94 -12.71 15.44
N LEU A 39 9.11 -12.68 16.49
CA LEU A 39 9.37 -13.42 17.74
C LEU A 39 9.24 -14.94 17.59
N ILE A 40 8.32 -15.41 16.75
CA ILE A 40 8.05 -16.84 16.53
C ILE A 40 7.72 -17.05 15.06
N VAL A 41 8.42 -17.95 14.39
CA VAL A 41 8.11 -18.29 12.99
C VAL A 41 6.92 -19.25 12.97
N SER A 42 5.76 -18.74 12.53
CA SER A 42 4.56 -19.53 12.25
C SER A 42 3.98 -19.11 10.91
N THR A 43 3.18 -19.96 10.26
CA THR A 43 2.52 -19.61 8.99
C THR A 43 1.76 -18.29 9.07
N LEU A 44 1.01 -18.08 10.16
CA LEU A 44 0.26 -16.84 10.38
C LEU A 44 1.21 -15.65 10.53
N ASN A 45 2.31 -15.80 11.27
CA ASN A 45 3.28 -14.70 11.45
C ASN A 45 4.02 -14.37 10.14
N ILE A 46 4.34 -15.38 9.32
CA ILE A 46 4.89 -15.18 7.97
C ILE A 46 3.90 -14.43 7.10
N HIS A 47 2.62 -14.82 7.11
CA HIS A 47 1.56 -14.10 6.39
C HIS A 47 1.47 -12.64 6.83
N ILE A 48 1.38 -12.38 8.14
CA ILE A 48 1.28 -11.02 8.69
C ILE A 48 2.52 -10.21 8.34
N GLY A 49 3.72 -10.76 8.52
CA GLY A 49 4.98 -10.07 8.23
C GLY A 49 5.11 -9.71 6.75
N LEU A 50 4.88 -10.68 5.85
CA LEU A 50 4.95 -10.45 4.40
C LEU A 50 3.89 -9.48 3.90
N CYS A 51 2.63 -9.60 4.35
CA CYS A 51 1.57 -8.67 3.97
C CYS A 51 1.79 -7.27 4.55
N THR A 52 2.34 -7.14 5.76
CA THR A 52 2.65 -5.82 6.35
C THR A 52 3.76 -5.13 5.57
N VAL A 53 4.89 -5.81 5.35
CA VAL A 53 5.99 -5.24 4.56
C VAL A 53 5.54 -4.96 3.12
N GLY A 54 4.74 -5.85 2.54
CA GLY A 54 4.26 -5.70 1.17
C GLY A 54 3.25 -4.55 1.00
N TYR A 55 2.12 -4.62 1.68
CA TYR A 55 1.00 -3.68 1.51
C TYR A 55 1.17 -2.39 2.32
N VAL A 56 1.55 -2.49 3.59
CA VAL A 56 1.60 -1.32 4.48
C VAL A 56 2.84 -0.50 4.21
N LEU A 57 4.02 -1.12 4.10
CA LEU A 57 5.25 -0.39 3.80
C LEU A 57 5.40 -0.14 2.30
N LEU A 58 5.75 -1.16 1.51
CA LEU A 58 6.23 -0.96 0.14
C LEU A 58 5.19 -0.33 -0.79
N MET A 59 3.93 -0.75 -0.73
CA MET A 59 2.87 -0.19 -1.59
C MET A 59 2.48 1.23 -1.17
N SER A 60 2.44 1.55 0.14
CA SER A 60 2.20 2.93 0.59
C SER A 60 3.35 3.85 0.17
N GLU A 61 4.61 3.42 0.32
CA GLU A 61 5.77 4.14 -0.19
C GLU A 61 5.71 4.37 -1.70
N ALA A 62 5.24 3.37 -2.46
CA ALA A 62 5.04 3.49 -3.90
C ALA A 62 4.04 4.59 -4.26
N LEU A 63 2.99 4.81 -3.47
CA LEU A 63 2.05 5.92 -3.65
C LEU A 63 2.67 7.25 -3.22
N MET A 64 3.36 7.27 -2.08
CA MET A 64 3.95 8.49 -1.53
C MET A 64 5.06 9.05 -2.42
N VAL A 65 5.85 8.19 -3.08
CA VAL A 65 6.93 8.64 -3.98
C VAL A 65 6.40 9.41 -5.19
N MET A 66 5.14 9.17 -5.59
CA MET A 66 4.47 9.83 -6.71
C MET A 66 3.91 11.21 -6.35
N THR A 67 3.92 11.60 -5.08
CA THR A 67 3.53 12.95 -4.64
C THR A 67 4.70 13.92 -4.81
N GLU A 68 4.43 15.13 -5.31
CA GLU A 68 5.48 16.14 -5.60
C GLU A 68 6.10 16.72 -4.32
N GLU A 69 5.37 16.61 -3.20
CA GLU A 69 5.75 17.14 -1.87
C GLU A 69 6.51 16.13 -1.01
N ASN A 70 6.74 14.92 -1.51
CA ASN A 70 7.55 13.95 -0.78
C ASN A 70 9.02 14.38 -0.78
N VAL A 71 9.52 14.66 0.42
CA VAL A 71 10.88 15.16 0.70
C VAL A 71 11.96 14.30 0.07
N TRP A 72 11.73 12.99 -0.03
CA TRP A 72 12.67 12.03 -0.62
C TRP A 72 12.58 12.01 -2.15
N SER A 73 11.37 11.97 -2.72
CA SER A 73 11.18 11.80 -4.16
C SER A 73 11.48 13.07 -4.95
N ARG A 74 11.33 14.26 -4.34
CA ARG A 74 11.52 15.57 -4.99
C ARG A 74 12.93 15.79 -5.58
N ARG A 75 13.91 14.99 -5.16
CA ARG A 75 15.30 15.04 -5.67
C ARG A 75 15.51 14.22 -6.95
N PHE A 76 14.57 13.35 -7.32
CA PHE A 76 14.68 12.47 -8.47
C PHE A 76 14.00 13.04 -9.71
N SER A 77 14.48 12.63 -10.90
CA SER A 77 13.81 12.95 -12.15
C SER A 77 12.45 12.24 -12.24
N ARG A 78 11.53 12.77 -13.07
CA ARG A 78 10.22 12.12 -13.32
C ARG A 78 10.33 10.65 -13.73
N ARG A 79 11.35 10.31 -14.53
CA ARG A 79 11.64 8.92 -14.91
C ARG A 79 12.14 8.09 -13.73
N GLY A 80 12.98 8.66 -12.87
CA GLY A 80 13.44 8.03 -11.63
C GLY A 80 12.29 7.73 -10.68
N ILE A 81 11.39 8.69 -10.45
CA ILE A 81 10.20 8.53 -9.60
C ILE A 81 9.32 7.39 -10.14
N HIS A 82 9.04 7.36 -11.44
CA HIS A 82 8.24 6.30 -12.04
C HIS A 82 8.88 4.91 -11.89
N ASN A 83 10.20 4.82 -12.06
CA ASN A 83 10.92 3.57 -11.84
C ASN A 83 10.86 3.12 -10.37
N ILE A 84 11.04 4.04 -9.42
CA ILE A 84 10.95 3.72 -7.99
C ILE A 84 9.53 3.24 -7.64
N HIS A 85 8.50 3.96 -8.08
CA HIS A 85 7.09 3.55 -7.92
C HIS A 85 6.85 2.14 -8.43
N TRP A 86 7.28 1.86 -9.67
CA TRP A 86 7.09 0.54 -10.28
C TRP A 86 7.80 -0.58 -9.50
N ASN A 87 9.04 -0.36 -9.06
CA ASN A 87 9.80 -1.35 -8.28
C ASN A 87 9.17 -1.60 -6.91
N LEU A 88 8.80 -0.54 -6.19
CA LEU A 88 8.13 -0.65 -4.89
C LEU A 88 6.79 -1.37 -5.02
N GLN A 89 6.01 -1.05 -6.05
CA GLN A 89 4.72 -1.69 -6.31
C GLN A 89 4.88 -3.18 -6.67
N LEU A 90 5.90 -3.53 -7.45
CA LEU A 90 6.20 -4.91 -7.81
C LEU A 90 6.64 -5.74 -6.60
N LEU A 91 7.58 -5.22 -5.80
CA LEU A 91 8.07 -5.90 -4.60
C LEU A 91 6.96 -6.02 -3.54
N GLY A 92 6.21 -4.95 -3.32
CA GLY A 92 5.10 -4.91 -2.39
C GLY A 92 4.00 -5.91 -2.75
N GLY A 93 3.66 -5.96 -4.05
CA GLY A 93 2.69 -6.93 -4.57
C GLY A 93 3.19 -8.37 -4.48
N ALA A 94 4.47 -8.62 -4.76
CA ALA A 94 5.07 -9.96 -4.64
C ALA A 94 5.05 -10.46 -3.19
N PHE A 95 5.45 -9.62 -2.22
CA PHE A 95 5.46 -9.98 -0.80
C PHE A 95 4.05 -10.27 -0.30
N SER A 96 3.09 -9.40 -0.62
CA SER A 96 1.69 -9.57 -0.22
C SER A 96 1.08 -10.84 -0.82
N THR A 97 1.34 -11.11 -2.09
CA THR A 97 0.88 -12.32 -2.77
C THR A 97 1.49 -13.58 -2.14
N ALA A 98 2.79 -13.56 -1.84
CA ALA A 98 3.46 -14.66 -1.16
C ALA A 98 2.86 -14.92 0.23
N GLY A 99 2.63 -13.86 1.02
CA GLY A 99 1.98 -13.95 2.33
C GLY A 99 0.59 -14.58 2.24
N VAL A 100 -0.22 -14.19 1.26
CA VAL A 100 -1.55 -14.78 1.02
C VAL A 100 -1.45 -16.25 0.59
N ILE A 101 -0.51 -16.62 -0.30
CA ILE A 101 -0.31 -18.00 -0.75
C ILE A 101 0.09 -18.91 0.42
N VAL A 102 0.99 -18.44 1.29
CA VAL A 102 1.42 -19.18 2.49
C VAL A 102 0.22 -19.46 3.40
N MET A 103 -0.61 -18.45 3.67
CA MET A 103 -1.81 -18.63 4.49
C MET A 103 -2.85 -19.53 3.81
N PHE A 104 -3.03 -19.36 2.49
CA PHE A 104 -3.96 -20.16 1.69
C PHE A 104 -3.62 -21.65 1.78
N LYS A 105 -2.34 -22.03 1.65
CA LYS A 105 -1.92 -23.43 1.75
C LYS A 105 -2.10 -24.06 3.14
N SER A 106 -2.24 -23.25 4.17
CA SER A 106 -2.26 -23.71 5.57
C SER A 106 -3.67 -23.79 6.17
N THR A 107 -4.71 -23.35 5.46
CA THR A 107 -6.09 -23.32 5.96
C THR A 107 -6.97 -24.21 5.10
N GLU A 108 -7.88 -24.98 5.70
CA GLU A 108 -8.89 -25.75 4.96
C GLU A 108 -10.14 -24.91 4.65
N ASN A 109 -10.38 -23.85 5.44
CA ASN A 109 -11.48 -22.92 5.26
C ASN A 109 -10.95 -21.60 4.68
N HIS A 110 -11.15 -21.41 3.36
CA HIS A 110 -10.69 -20.21 2.66
C HIS A 110 -11.77 -19.13 2.61
N PHE A 111 -11.33 -17.86 2.66
CA PHE A 111 -12.13 -16.67 2.30
C PHE A 111 -13.49 -16.46 3.00
N LYS A 112 -13.69 -17.00 4.21
CA LYS A 112 -14.96 -16.83 4.96
C LYS A 112 -15.04 -15.55 5.80
N SER A 113 -13.90 -14.91 6.09
CA SER A 113 -13.89 -13.70 6.93
C SER A 113 -13.75 -12.44 6.10
N THR A 114 -14.29 -11.32 6.58
CA THR A 114 -14.19 -10.00 5.92
C THR A 114 -12.74 -9.63 5.57
N HIS A 115 -11.80 -9.85 6.48
CA HIS A 115 -10.37 -9.69 6.22
C HIS A 115 -9.88 -10.48 5.00
N ALA A 116 -10.30 -11.75 4.89
CA ALA A 116 -9.85 -12.63 3.82
C ALA A 116 -10.48 -12.27 2.47
N ILE A 117 -11.75 -11.85 2.46
CA ILE A 117 -12.46 -11.39 1.25
C ILE A 117 -11.83 -10.09 0.75
N LEU A 118 -11.67 -9.09 1.61
CA LEU A 118 -11.04 -7.82 1.25
C LEU A 118 -9.59 -8.04 0.80
N GLY A 119 -8.83 -8.89 1.51
CA GLY A 119 -7.46 -9.23 1.17
C GLY A 119 -7.35 -9.82 -0.24
N ILE A 120 -8.14 -10.84 -0.58
CA ILE A 120 -8.07 -11.44 -1.92
C ILE A 120 -8.59 -10.49 -3.01
N THR A 121 -9.64 -9.71 -2.74
CA THR A 121 -10.13 -8.68 -3.67
C THR A 121 -9.04 -7.65 -3.96
N SER A 122 -8.30 -7.19 -2.95
CA SER A 122 -7.21 -6.24 -3.12
C SER A 122 -6.09 -6.80 -4.01
N ILE A 123 -5.70 -8.07 -3.83
CA ILE A 123 -4.69 -8.76 -4.64
C ILE A 123 -5.16 -8.94 -6.08
N ILE A 124 -6.43 -9.30 -6.32
CA ILE A 124 -6.97 -9.43 -7.68
C ILE A 124 -6.94 -8.08 -8.39
N LEU A 125 -7.39 -7.00 -7.74
CA LEU A 125 -7.34 -5.65 -8.30
C LEU A 125 -5.90 -5.21 -8.60
N MET A 126 -4.97 -5.52 -7.71
CA MET A 126 -3.54 -5.26 -7.88
C MET A 126 -2.94 -6.01 -9.07
N CYS A 127 -3.29 -7.28 -9.26
CA CYS A 127 -2.86 -8.06 -10.43
C CYS A 127 -3.38 -7.42 -11.72
N ILE A 128 -4.67 -7.07 -11.78
CA ILE A 128 -5.27 -6.40 -12.94
C ILE A 128 -4.55 -5.07 -13.24
N LEU A 129 -4.33 -4.23 -12.22
CA LEU A 129 -3.66 -2.94 -12.39
C LEU A 129 -2.21 -3.09 -12.86
N SER A 130 -1.52 -4.15 -12.41
CA SER A 130 -0.13 -4.41 -12.78
C SER A 130 -0.03 -4.74 -14.28
N PHE A 131 -0.97 -5.51 -14.82
CA PHE A 131 -1.07 -5.73 -16.27
C PHE A 131 -1.35 -4.43 -17.02
N LEU A 132 -2.27 -3.58 -16.51
CA LEU A 132 -2.54 -2.26 -17.09
C LEU A 132 -1.33 -1.30 -17.02
N GLY A 133 -0.49 -1.42 -16.01
CA GLY A 133 0.74 -0.63 -15.90
C GLY A 133 1.77 -1.01 -16.97
N ILE A 134 1.91 -2.31 -17.24
CA ILE A 134 2.82 -2.83 -18.26
C ILE A 134 2.34 -2.41 -19.67
N THR A 135 1.04 -2.43 -19.93
CA THR A 135 0.49 -2.03 -21.25
C THR A 135 0.72 -0.55 -21.57
N VAL A 136 0.84 0.31 -20.55
CA VAL A 136 1.23 1.74 -20.72
C VAL A 136 2.70 1.89 -21.11
N VAL A 137 3.59 1.02 -20.64
CA VAL A 137 5.02 1.04 -21.03
C VAL A 137 5.20 0.63 -22.51
N TYR A 138 4.35 -0.26 -23.02
CA TYR A 138 4.32 -0.69 -24.43
C TYR A 138 3.32 0.10 -25.30
N ALA A 139 2.88 1.28 -24.84
CA ALA A 139 1.75 2.05 -25.39
C ALA A 139 1.86 2.41 -26.89
N VAL A 140 3.05 2.36 -27.51
CA VAL A 140 3.23 2.71 -28.93
C VAL A 140 2.33 1.88 -29.85
N LYS A 141 2.06 0.60 -29.53
CA LYS A 141 1.16 -0.27 -30.31
C LYS A 141 -0.29 -0.26 -29.82
N LEU A 142 -0.55 0.17 -28.58
CA LEU A 142 -1.88 0.07 -27.94
C LEU A 142 -2.69 1.37 -28.00
N ARG A 143 -2.04 2.47 -28.40
CA ARG A 143 -2.67 3.80 -28.54
C ARG A 143 -3.81 3.84 -29.55
N SER A 144 -3.89 2.85 -30.46
CA SER A 144 -4.99 2.70 -31.41
C SER A 144 -6.28 2.16 -30.78
N PHE A 145 -6.20 1.51 -29.61
CA PHE A 145 -7.35 0.87 -28.96
C PHE A 145 -7.82 1.62 -27.71
N ILE A 146 -6.89 2.14 -26.89
CA ILE A 146 -7.24 2.85 -25.65
C ILE A 146 -6.48 4.17 -25.59
N PRO A 147 -7.18 5.32 -25.51
CA PRO A 147 -6.54 6.61 -25.30
C PRO A 147 -5.70 6.62 -24.02
N PRO A 148 -4.48 7.20 -24.04
CA PRO A 148 -3.60 7.26 -22.86
C PRO A 148 -4.25 7.92 -21.63
N VAL A 149 -5.14 8.89 -21.84
CA VAL A 149 -5.88 9.58 -20.78
C VAL A 149 -6.81 8.63 -20.05
N ILE A 150 -7.56 7.80 -20.78
CA ILE A 150 -8.48 6.81 -20.21
C ILE A 150 -7.70 5.74 -19.46
N SER A 151 -6.61 5.24 -20.04
CA SER A 151 -5.76 4.25 -19.39
C SER A 151 -5.19 4.77 -18.07
N LYS A 152 -4.70 6.02 -18.04
CA LYS A 152 -4.21 6.66 -16.81
C LYS A 152 -5.31 6.84 -15.77
N PHE A 153 -6.51 7.25 -16.18
CA PHE A 153 -7.66 7.38 -15.29
C PHE A 153 -8.04 6.03 -14.65
N ILE A 154 -8.15 4.98 -15.46
CA ILE A 154 -8.47 3.62 -14.98
C ILE A 154 -7.38 3.11 -14.03
N HIS A 155 -6.10 3.29 -14.37
CA HIS A 155 -4.98 2.90 -13.51
C HIS A 155 -5.05 3.59 -12.14
N ASN A 156 -5.28 4.91 -12.12
CA ASN A 156 -5.38 5.67 -10.89
C ASN A 156 -6.60 5.23 -10.05
N PHE A 157 -7.77 5.08 -10.68
CA PHE A 157 -8.99 4.67 -9.99
C PHE A 157 -8.86 3.26 -9.39
N LEU A 158 -8.42 2.29 -10.19
CA LEU A 158 -8.21 0.92 -9.72
C LEU A 158 -7.09 0.82 -8.68
N GLY A 159 -6.04 1.65 -8.82
CA GLY A 159 -4.95 1.72 -7.84
C GLY A 159 -5.44 2.19 -6.48
N ILE A 160 -6.22 3.28 -6.44
CA ILE A 160 -6.83 3.77 -5.20
C ILE A 160 -7.79 2.72 -4.62
N ALA A 161 -8.66 2.12 -5.45
CA ALA A 161 -9.59 1.09 -5.01
C ALA A 161 -8.87 -0.14 -4.43
N SER A 162 -7.81 -0.61 -5.08
CA SER A 162 -6.97 -1.73 -4.63
C SER A 162 -6.32 -1.42 -3.29
N PHE A 163 -5.67 -0.26 -3.17
CA PHE A 163 -4.99 0.16 -1.95
C PHE A 163 -5.96 0.33 -0.77
N LEU A 164 -7.09 1.03 -0.96
CA LEU A 164 -8.11 1.18 0.07
C LEU A 164 -8.68 -0.16 0.53
N THR A 165 -8.94 -1.08 -0.41
CA THR A 165 -9.41 -2.44 -0.07
C THR A 165 -8.37 -3.18 0.76
N GLY A 166 -7.08 -3.04 0.43
CA GLY A 166 -5.97 -3.61 1.20
C GLY A 166 -5.85 -3.01 2.62
N MET A 167 -5.95 -1.69 2.77
CA MET A 167 -5.94 -1.03 4.07
C MET A 167 -7.16 -1.43 4.92
N LEU A 168 -8.35 -1.56 4.33
CA LEU A 168 -9.52 -2.10 5.02
C LEU A 168 -9.29 -3.54 5.47
N ALA A 169 -8.71 -4.40 4.62
CA ALA A 169 -8.34 -5.75 5.01
C ALA A 169 -7.39 -5.74 6.21
N GLN A 170 -6.41 -4.85 6.21
CA GLN A 170 -5.47 -4.65 7.32
C GLN A 170 -6.18 -4.20 8.61
N CYS A 171 -7.09 -3.23 8.55
CA CYS A 171 -7.89 -2.80 9.70
C CYS A 171 -8.74 -3.94 10.30
N TYR A 172 -9.35 -4.78 9.45
CA TYR A 172 -10.06 -5.97 9.92
C TYR A 172 -9.13 -7.03 10.54
N SER A 173 -7.85 -7.04 10.18
CA SER A 173 -6.86 -7.98 10.74
C SER A 173 -6.58 -7.68 12.23
N TYR A 174 -6.61 -6.41 12.64
CA TYR A 174 -6.38 -6.00 14.04
C TYR A 174 -7.49 -6.47 14.98
N ASN A 175 -8.66 -6.82 14.44
CA ASN A 175 -9.78 -7.39 15.19
C ASN A 175 -9.67 -8.92 15.37
N LYS A 176 -8.63 -9.57 14.82
CA LYS A 176 -8.43 -11.01 14.97
C LYS A 176 -7.90 -11.34 16.36
N ASN A 177 -8.31 -12.49 16.89
CA ASN A 177 -7.89 -12.98 18.20
C ASN A 177 -6.36 -13.02 18.38
N TRP A 178 -5.62 -13.35 17.32
CA TRP A 178 -4.16 -13.33 17.37
C TRP A 178 -3.62 -11.92 17.73
N PHE A 179 -4.12 -10.87 17.07
CA PHE A 179 -3.63 -9.52 17.32
C PHE A 179 -4.03 -9.04 18.73
N ILE A 180 -5.30 -9.22 19.10
CA ILE A 180 -5.81 -8.81 20.42
C ILE A 180 -5.03 -9.47 21.56
N LYS A 181 -4.70 -10.77 21.43
CA LYS A 181 -3.92 -11.51 22.43
C LYS A 181 -2.47 -11.03 22.57
N ASN A 182 -1.83 -10.64 21.47
CA ASN A 182 -0.41 -10.27 21.48
C ASN A 182 -0.17 -8.77 21.72
N ALA A 183 -1.12 -7.90 21.35
CA ALA A 183 -0.94 -6.44 21.40
C ALA A 183 -1.85 -5.72 22.41
N GLY A 184 -3.00 -6.31 22.77
CA GLY A 184 -4.01 -5.65 23.60
C GLY A 184 -4.90 -4.64 22.84
N ASN A 185 -5.92 -4.13 23.54
CA ASN A 185 -6.98 -3.29 22.94
C ASN A 185 -6.53 -1.85 22.62
N GLU A 186 -5.63 -1.29 23.41
CA GLU A 186 -5.12 0.07 23.20
C GLU A 186 -4.31 0.14 21.91
N ILE A 187 -3.34 -0.77 21.76
CA ILE A 187 -2.50 -0.86 20.56
C ILE A 187 -3.33 -1.21 19.32
N ARG A 188 -4.36 -2.06 19.47
CA ARG A 188 -5.34 -2.30 18.39
C ARG A 188 -5.98 -1.03 17.89
N THR A 189 -6.45 -0.17 18.79
CA THR A 189 -7.08 1.09 18.41
C THR A 189 -6.09 2.01 17.70
N LEU A 190 -4.87 2.11 18.21
CA LEU A 190 -3.79 2.90 17.58
C LEU A 190 -3.45 2.39 16.18
N CYS A 191 -3.31 1.08 15.99
CA CYS A 191 -3.02 0.50 14.67
C CYS A 191 -4.15 0.76 13.68
N ILE A 192 -5.43 0.71 14.10
CA ILE A 192 -6.57 1.06 13.23
C ILE A 192 -6.47 2.53 12.81
N VAL A 193 -6.26 3.44 13.77
CA VAL A 193 -6.18 4.89 13.48
C VAL A 193 -4.99 5.23 12.59
N PHE A 194 -3.85 4.56 12.73
CA PHE A 194 -2.68 4.81 11.89
C PHE A 194 -2.77 4.17 10.50
N THR A 195 -3.69 3.23 10.30
CA THR A 195 -3.87 2.52 9.02
C THR A 195 -5.04 3.07 8.20
N ALA A 196 -6.06 3.63 8.87
CA ALA A 196 -7.28 4.16 8.25
C ALA A 196 -7.10 5.60 7.75
#